data_AF-A0A6M1SSW8-F1
#
_entry.id   AF-A0A6M1SSW8-F1
#
_cell.length_a   1.000
_cell.length_b   1.000
_cell.length_c   1.000
_cell.angle_alpha   90.00
_cell.angle_beta   90.00
_cell.angle_gamma   90.00
#
_symmetry.space_group_name_H-M   'P 1'
#
loop_
_entity.id
_entity.type
_entity.pdbx_description
1 polymer ?
#
loop_
_entity_poly.entity_id
_entity_poly.type
_entity_poly.pdbx_seq_one_letter_code
_entity_poly.pdbx_strand_id
1 'polypeptide(L)'
;MESIARNQFPQFVWRDGEKHLWNPIHRKTLKNRPEERVRLRIIEALIRAGWSKHRISTEEAIKDYAESNLRTDIICYNQAFDPQILAECKAENISLTTKTAEQIARYNRNVQAPFLLITNGTTDFWYRIAPADGEVEQLESLPELLSMPETTEEDFDYWQKRGFTGTKAVPPLRKWLLPVLEHYQATDTAAIKYLRFEKSPSDLNLSHYYHIHSFEDEKIAISFLGTAYGGTRMIAILNREGTNRAVAEVNLDLVFEGEEPDTSIYSAEGVRNVVFNEQVSVNLFNEEIQHNPVRISAQLKKLFDNIIST
;
A
#
# COMPACT_ATOMS: atom_id res chain seq x y z
N MET A 1 18.65 -2.98 -3.11
CA MET A 1 18.34 -2.30 -1.84
C MET A 1 16.84 -2.36 -1.56
N GLU A 2 16.38 -1.91 -0.40
CA GLU A 2 14.94 -1.77 -0.14
C GLU A 2 14.31 -0.74 -1.08
N SER A 3 13.04 -0.94 -1.44
CA SER A 3 12.39 -0.07 -2.40
C SER A 3 12.04 1.31 -1.85
N ILE A 4 12.17 2.37 -2.66
CA ILE A 4 11.68 3.71 -2.29
C ILE A 4 10.15 3.76 -2.14
N ALA A 5 9.43 2.78 -2.71
CA ALA A 5 7.97 2.64 -2.58
C ALA A 5 7.53 1.94 -1.28
N ARG A 6 8.47 1.47 -0.46
CA ARG A 6 8.23 0.60 0.72
C ARG A 6 7.08 1.09 1.62
N ASN A 7 7.07 2.38 1.97
CA ASN A 7 6.05 3.03 2.81
C ASN A 7 5.04 3.89 2.04
N GLN A 8 4.92 3.65 0.75
CA GLN A 8 4.00 4.38 -0.11
C GLN A 8 2.79 3.51 -0.41
N PHE A 9 1.61 4.14 -0.36
CA PHE A 9 0.35 3.52 -0.77
C PHE A 9 -0.25 4.33 -1.92
N PRO A 10 -0.78 3.67 -2.96
CA PRO A 10 -1.44 4.35 -4.07
C PRO A 10 -2.78 4.92 -3.61
N GLN A 11 -3.25 5.94 -4.32
CA GLN A 11 -4.58 6.48 -4.10
C GLN A 11 -5.64 5.59 -4.75
N PHE A 12 -6.80 5.48 -4.11
CA PHE A 12 -7.95 4.72 -4.59
C PHE A 12 -9.14 5.64 -4.81
N VAL A 13 -10.00 5.24 -5.74
CA VAL A 13 -11.32 5.83 -5.97
C VAL A 13 -12.34 4.71 -6.11
N TRP A 14 -13.56 4.95 -5.64
CA TRP A 14 -14.67 4.02 -5.80
C TRP A 14 -15.37 4.25 -7.13
N ARG A 15 -15.60 3.18 -7.90
CA ARG A 15 -16.42 3.17 -9.12
C ARG A 15 -17.30 1.93 -9.08
N ASP A 16 -18.61 2.11 -9.17
CA ASP A 16 -19.59 1.01 -9.18
C ASP A 16 -19.41 0.00 -8.03
N GLY A 17 -19.03 0.49 -6.84
CA GLY A 17 -18.76 -0.34 -5.66
C GLY A 17 -17.38 -0.99 -5.62
N GLU A 18 -16.55 -0.83 -6.66
CA GLU A 18 -15.21 -1.39 -6.75
C GLU A 18 -14.10 -0.36 -6.49
N LYS A 19 -12.99 -0.82 -5.87
CA LYS A 19 -11.78 -0.01 -5.68
C LYS A 19 -10.96 0.02 -6.96
N HIS A 20 -10.87 1.19 -7.57
CA HIS A 20 -9.95 1.47 -8.66
C HIS A 20 -8.77 2.31 -8.18
N LEU A 21 -7.66 2.25 -8.90
CA LEU A 21 -6.48 3.08 -8.63
C LEU A 21 -6.67 4.47 -9.25
N TRP A 22 -6.14 5.48 -8.58
CA TRP A 22 -6.10 6.85 -9.09
C TRP A 22 -4.69 7.21 -9.52
N ASN A 23 -4.51 7.52 -10.80
CA ASN A 23 -3.24 8.03 -11.33
C ASN A 23 -3.21 9.57 -11.16
N PRO A 24 -2.32 10.11 -10.31
CA PRO A 24 -2.27 11.55 -10.04
C PRO A 24 -1.58 12.35 -11.15
N ILE A 25 -0.85 11.71 -12.05
CA ILE A 25 -0.16 12.34 -13.19
C ILE A 25 -1.19 12.67 -14.27
N HIS A 26 -1.94 11.64 -14.71
CA HIS A 26 -2.93 11.78 -15.78
C HIS A 26 -4.33 12.14 -15.30
N ARG A 27 -4.57 12.10 -13.99
CA ARG A 27 -5.89 12.29 -13.37
C ARG A 27 -6.93 11.32 -13.92
N LYS A 28 -6.54 10.05 -14.04
CA LYS A 28 -7.35 8.96 -14.60
C LYS A 28 -7.53 7.83 -13.60
N THR A 29 -8.68 7.18 -13.70
CA THR A 29 -8.99 5.96 -12.96
C THR A 29 -8.45 4.75 -13.70
N LEU A 30 -7.75 3.85 -12.99
CA LEU A 30 -7.12 2.66 -13.54
C LEU A 30 -7.63 1.39 -12.84
N LYS A 31 -7.70 0.28 -13.58
CA LYS A 31 -7.95 -1.04 -13.00
C LYS A 31 -6.87 -1.37 -11.97
N ASN A 32 -7.27 -1.90 -10.82
CA ASN A 32 -6.37 -2.27 -9.74
C ASN A 32 -5.56 -3.52 -10.08
N ARG A 33 -4.40 -3.33 -10.73
CA ARG A 33 -3.45 -4.37 -11.10
C ARG A 33 -2.19 -4.28 -10.23
N PRO A 34 -1.55 -5.41 -9.87
CA PRO A 34 -0.36 -5.41 -9.02
C PRO A 34 0.78 -4.51 -9.51
N GLU A 35 1.13 -4.62 -10.79
CA GLU A 35 2.15 -3.77 -11.41
C GLU A 35 1.78 -2.27 -11.37
N GLU A 36 0.50 -1.93 -11.56
CA GLU A 36 0.03 -0.53 -11.48
C GLU A 36 0.11 0.01 -10.04
N ARG A 37 -0.13 -0.83 -9.02
CA ARG A 37 0.08 -0.42 -7.64
C ARG A 37 1.54 -0.07 -7.39
N VAL A 38 2.47 -0.89 -7.86
CA VAL A 38 3.91 -0.61 -7.74
C VAL A 38 4.27 0.69 -8.46
N ARG A 39 3.85 0.85 -9.72
CA ARG A 39 4.07 2.08 -10.50
C ARG A 39 3.60 3.32 -9.76
N LEU A 40 2.35 3.33 -9.26
CA LEU A 40 1.80 4.49 -8.54
C LEU A 40 2.48 4.74 -7.18
N ARG A 41 2.95 3.70 -6.49
CA ARG A 41 3.73 3.85 -5.25
C ARG A 41 5.10 4.46 -5.51
N ILE A 42 5.75 4.12 -6.61
CA ILE A 42 7.02 4.72 -7.04
C ILE A 42 6.81 6.19 -7.42
N ILE A 43 5.74 6.51 -8.17
CA ILE A 43 5.39 7.91 -8.48
C ILE A 43 5.21 8.72 -7.18
N GLU A 44 4.51 8.17 -6.19
CA GLU A 44 4.33 8.84 -4.90
C GLU A 44 5.67 9.08 -4.19
N ALA A 45 6.55 8.07 -4.16
CA ALA A 45 7.89 8.20 -3.59
C ALA A 45 8.69 9.32 -4.26
N LEU A 46 8.65 9.39 -5.60
CA LEU A 46 9.36 10.41 -6.37
C LEU A 46 8.79 11.81 -6.13
N ILE A 47 7.47 11.96 -6.03
CA ILE A 47 6.83 13.23 -5.67
C ILE A 47 7.27 13.69 -4.29
N ARG A 48 7.32 12.77 -3.32
CA ARG A 48 7.84 13.06 -1.96
C ARG A 48 9.30 13.44 -1.95
N ALA A 49 10.11 12.86 -2.85
CA ALA A 49 11.49 13.25 -3.07
C ALA A 49 11.65 14.61 -3.79
N GLY A 50 10.56 15.35 -4.01
CA GLY A 50 10.57 16.69 -4.59
C GLY A 50 10.37 16.74 -6.11
N TRP A 51 10.07 15.63 -6.77
CA TRP A 51 9.75 15.66 -8.20
C TRP A 51 8.36 16.24 -8.45
N SER A 52 8.29 17.26 -9.32
CA SER A 52 7.01 17.80 -9.75
C SER A 52 6.26 16.76 -10.59
N LYS A 53 4.94 16.61 -10.37
CA LYS A 53 4.05 15.78 -11.21
C LYS A 53 4.15 16.11 -12.69
N HIS A 54 4.40 17.38 -13.04
CA HIS A 54 4.55 17.83 -14.42
C HIS A 54 5.86 17.40 -15.09
N ARG A 55 6.82 16.91 -14.28
CA ARG A 55 8.11 16.38 -14.73
C ARG A 55 8.20 14.87 -14.54
N ILE A 56 7.07 14.20 -14.34
CA ILE A 56 6.97 12.75 -14.34
C ILE A 56 6.06 12.38 -15.51
N SER A 57 6.57 11.57 -16.43
CA SER A 57 5.78 10.94 -17.49
C SER A 57 5.56 9.47 -17.17
N THR A 58 4.37 8.98 -17.51
CA THR A 58 4.03 7.55 -17.52
C THR A 58 3.35 7.28 -18.86
N GLU A 59 3.78 6.27 -19.61
CA GLU A 59 3.31 6.13 -20.98
C GLU A 59 1.83 5.72 -21.08
N GLU A 60 1.03 6.55 -21.76
CA GLU A 60 0.05 6.10 -22.75
C GLU A 60 0.72 6.28 -24.12
N ALA A 61 1.05 5.17 -24.80
CA ALA A 61 1.54 5.03 -26.18
C ALA A 61 2.03 6.32 -26.89
N ILE A 62 3.34 6.42 -27.12
CA ILE A 62 3.90 7.34 -28.12
C ILE A 62 3.31 6.92 -29.48
N LYS A 63 2.30 7.65 -29.97
CA LYS A 63 1.51 7.25 -31.13
C LYS A 63 2.24 7.37 -32.48
N ASP A 64 3.43 7.95 -32.54
CA ASP A 64 4.05 8.32 -33.82
C ASP A 64 5.43 7.72 -34.12
N TYR A 65 5.87 6.67 -33.43
CA TYR A 65 7.02 5.88 -33.89
C TYR A 65 6.70 4.38 -33.93
N ALA A 66 6.77 3.85 -35.14
CA ALA A 66 6.41 2.48 -35.50
C ALA A 66 7.38 1.42 -34.93
N GLU A 67 6.83 0.21 -34.83
CA GLU A 67 7.50 -1.11 -34.73
C GLU A 67 8.00 -1.61 -33.38
N SER A 68 7.78 -0.89 -32.29
CA SER A 68 7.92 -1.53 -30.98
C SER A 68 6.94 -0.97 -29.96
N ASN A 69 6.04 -1.82 -29.46
CA ASN A 69 5.22 -1.62 -28.25
C ASN A 69 6.13 -1.63 -27.00
N LEU A 70 7.20 -0.87 -27.07
CA LEU A 70 8.16 -0.68 -26.03
C LEU A 70 7.53 0.39 -25.14
N ARG A 71 6.93 -0.04 -24.02
CA ARG A 71 6.39 0.85 -22.99
C ARG A 71 7.38 1.01 -21.84
N THR A 72 7.76 2.24 -21.53
CA THR A 72 8.45 2.57 -20.28
C THR A 72 7.46 2.97 -19.19
N ASP A 73 7.74 2.59 -17.95
CA ASP A 73 6.76 2.76 -16.88
C ASP A 73 6.76 4.17 -16.31
N ILE A 74 7.95 4.74 -16.07
CA ILE A 74 8.12 6.08 -15.50
C ILE A 74 9.37 6.74 -16.10
N ILE A 75 9.24 8.00 -16.52
CA ILE A 75 10.38 8.87 -16.84
C ILE A 75 10.29 10.15 -16.00
N CYS A 76 11.36 10.49 -15.31
CA CYS A 76 11.49 11.74 -14.57
C CYS A 76 12.41 12.71 -15.29
N TYR A 77 12.02 13.98 -15.36
CA TYR A 77 12.76 15.03 -16.05
C TYR A 77 13.29 16.10 -15.10
N ASN A 78 14.40 16.74 -15.46
CA ASN A 78 14.88 17.95 -14.80
C ASN A 78 14.05 19.19 -15.23
N GLN A 79 14.43 20.38 -14.77
CA GLN A 79 13.74 21.63 -15.13
C GLN A 79 13.85 22.01 -16.62
N ALA A 80 14.90 21.56 -17.30
CA ALA A 80 15.11 21.74 -18.73
C ALA A 80 14.40 20.67 -19.59
N PHE A 81 13.64 19.77 -18.97
CA PHE A 81 13.02 18.60 -19.58
C PHE A 81 14.00 17.56 -20.15
N ASP A 82 15.22 17.50 -19.62
CA ASP A 82 16.13 16.38 -19.89
C ASP A 82 15.77 15.18 -18.99
N PRO A 83 15.69 13.95 -19.54
CA PRO A 83 15.49 12.74 -18.75
C PRO A 83 16.57 12.56 -17.68
N GLN A 84 16.15 12.23 -16.46
CA GLN A 84 17.03 12.00 -15.31
C GLN A 84 16.91 10.57 -14.79
N ILE A 85 15.68 10.08 -14.67
CA ILE A 85 15.39 8.72 -14.23
C ILE A 85 14.51 8.05 -15.26
N LEU A 86 14.86 6.83 -15.62
CA LEU A 86 13.98 5.88 -16.30
C LEU A 86 13.70 4.73 -15.34
N ALA A 87 12.44 4.36 -15.15
CA ALA A 87 12.06 3.25 -14.28
C ALA A 87 11.26 2.16 -15.00
N GLU A 88 11.52 0.92 -14.63
CA GLU A 88 10.79 -0.29 -15.02
C GLU A 88 10.25 -0.96 -13.75
N CYS A 89 8.94 -1.06 -13.66
CA CYS A 89 8.17 -1.59 -12.54
C CYS A 89 7.65 -2.99 -12.87
N LYS A 90 7.70 -3.88 -11.89
CA LYS A 90 7.04 -5.20 -11.93
C LYS A 90 6.07 -5.32 -10.76
N ALA A 91 5.17 -6.29 -10.81
CA ALA A 91 4.31 -6.64 -9.68
C ALA A 91 5.13 -7.15 -8.49
N GLU A 92 4.60 -7.00 -7.27
CA GLU A 92 5.34 -7.26 -6.01
C GLU A 92 5.89 -8.70 -5.90
N ASN A 93 5.19 -9.67 -6.49
CA ASN A 93 5.57 -11.08 -6.47
C ASN A 93 6.48 -11.51 -7.63
N ILE A 94 6.86 -10.59 -8.52
CA ILE A 94 7.70 -10.88 -9.68
C ILE A 94 9.15 -10.56 -9.34
N SER A 95 10.02 -11.56 -9.50
CA SER A 95 11.46 -11.39 -9.33
C SER A 95 12.04 -10.46 -10.38
N LEU A 96 12.96 -9.60 -9.96
CA LEU A 96 13.73 -8.74 -10.86
C LEU A 96 14.89 -9.55 -11.44
N THR A 97 14.93 -9.70 -12.76
CA THR A 97 15.87 -10.60 -13.45
C THR A 97 16.73 -9.84 -14.47
N THR A 98 17.78 -10.48 -14.99
CA THR A 98 18.59 -9.96 -16.10
C THR A 98 17.75 -9.53 -17.29
N LYS A 99 16.64 -10.23 -17.59
CA LYS A 99 15.72 -9.84 -18.67
C LYS A 99 15.08 -8.47 -18.42
N THR A 100 14.79 -8.14 -17.16
CA THR A 100 14.28 -6.82 -16.80
C THR A 100 15.35 -5.74 -16.98
N ALA A 101 16.62 -6.06 -16.68
CA ALA A 101 17.75 -5.17 -16.92
C ALA A 101 18.01 -4.95 -18.42
N GLU A 102 17.95 -5.99 -19.23
CA GLU A 102 18.04 -5.90 -20.70
C GLU A 102 16.91 -5.07 -21.28
N GLN A 103 15.70 -5.21 -20.73
CA GLN A 103 14.53 -4.43 -21.12
C GLN A 103 14.77 -2.93 -20.89
N ILE A 104 15.10 -2.51 -19.68
CA ILE A 104 15.35 -1.09 -19.37
C ILE A 104 16.56 -0.52 -20.12
N ALA A 105 17.62 -1.32 -20.31
CA ALA A 105 18.80 -0.89 -21.08
C ALA A 105 18.45 -0.63 -22.56
N ARG A 106 17.61 -1.47 -23.17
CA ARG A 106 17.13 -1.27 -24.54
C ARG A 106 16.33 0.03 -24.67
N TYR A 107 15.43 0.29 -23.72
CA TYR A 107 14.67 1.53 -23.68
C TYR A 107 15.56 2.76 -23.53
N ASN A 108 16.58 2.67 -22.68
CA ASN A 108 17.43 3.80 -22.40
C ASN A 108 18.32 4.23 -23.59
N ARG A 109 18.45 3.39 -24.63
CA ARG A 109 19.11 3.83 -25.88
C ARG A 109 18.43 5.04 -26.51
N ASN A 110 17.11 5.15 -26.35
CA ASN A 110 16.31 6.26 -26.87
C ASN A 110 16.11 7.35 -25.80
N VAL A 111 15.88 6.97 -24.54
CA VAL A 111 15.59 7.92 -23.46
C VAL A 111 16.84 8.65 -22.96
N GLN A 112 18.00 7.98 -22.95
CA GLN A 112 19.28 8.52 -22.50
C GLN A 112 19.24 9.10 -21.07
N ALA A 113 18.46 8.50 -20.17
CA ALA A 113 18.46 8.87 -18.76
C ALA A 113 19.77 8.41 -18.09
N PRO A 114 20.41 9.25 -17.25
CA PRO A 114 21.63 8.89 -16.53
C PRO A 114 21.39 7.91 -15.38
N PHE A 115 20.15 7.79 -14.88
CA PHE A 115 19.81 6.84 -13.82
C PHE A 115 18.68 5.90 -14.24
N LEU A 116 18.87 4.62 -13.96
CA LEU A 116 17.88 3.57 -14.21
C LEU A 116 17.40 2.97 -12.90
N LEU A 117 16.10 2.75 -12.79
CA LEU A 117 15.45 2.05 -11.68
C LEU A 117 14.74 0.81 -12.19
N ILE A 118 15.07 -0.35 -11.61
CA ILE A 118 14.28 -1.56 -11.75
C ILE A 118 13.67 -1.89 -10.39
N THR A 119 12.35 -2.04 -10.32
CA THR A 119 11.65 -2.20 -9.04
C THR A 119 10.46 -3.14 -9.12
N ASN A 120 10.20 -3.86 -8.03
CA ASN A 120 8.93 -4.55 -7.79
C ASN A 120 8.19 -3.98 -6.57
N GLY A 121 8.59 -2.79 -6.08
CA GLY A 121 7.97 -2.13 -4.93
C GLY A 121 8.34 -2.71 -3.57
N THR A 122 9.16 -3.77 -3.52
CA THR A 122 9.82 -4.26 -2.30
C THR A 122 11.34 -4.15 -2.40
N THR A 123 11.88 -4.39 -3.59
CA THR A 123 13.32 -4.34 -3.89
C THR A 123 13.55 -3.40 -5.07
N ASP A 124 14.57 -2.55 -4.93
CA ASP A 124 15.05 -1.68 -6.01
C ASP A 124 16.48 -2.07 -6.42
N PHE A 125 16.72 -2.03 -7.72
CA PHE A 125 18.04 -1.99 -8.33
C PHE A 125 18.21 -0.67 -9.05
N TRP A 126 19.19 0.11 -8.61
CA TRP A 126 19.55 1.39 -9.19
C TRP A 126 20.82 1.25 -9.99
N TYR A 127 20.86 1.90 -11.16
CA TYR A 127 22.05 1.97 -11.99
C TYR A 127 22.32 3.42 -12.40
N ARG A 128 23.59 3.77 -12.51
CA ARG A 128 24.10 5.01 -13.10
C ARG A 128 24.77 4.69 -14.41
N ILE A 129 24.56 5.54 -15.41
CA ILE A 129 25.25 5.46 -16.70
C ILE A 129 26.26 6.59 -16.77
N ALA A 130 27.53 6.23 -16.96
CA ALA A 130 28.62 7.18 -17.10
C ALA A 130 28.44 8.02 -18.39
N PRO A 131 28.51 9.36 -18.31
CA PRO A 131 28.32 10.22 -19.49
C PRO A 131 29.36 10.04 -20.61
N ALA A 132 30.56 9.54 -20.28
CA ALA A 132 31.70 9.54 -21.20
C ALA A 132 31.72 8.33 -22.16
N ASP A 133 31.44 7.13 -21.65
CA ASP A 133 31.56 5.87 -22.38
C ASP A 133 30.32 4.96 -22.28
N GLY A 134 29.31 5.38 -21.51
CA GLY A 134 28.09 4.60 -21.29
C GLY A 134 28.29 3.42 -20.33
N GLU A 135 29.38 3.40 -19.55
CA GLU A 135 29.58 2.37 -18.52
C GLU A 135 28.39 2.36 -17.54
N VAL A 136 27.92 1.16 -17.22
CA VAL A 136 26.77 0.95 -16.33
C VAL A 136 27.28 0.50 -14.97
N GLU A 137 27.04 1.34 -13.97
CA GLU A 137 27.40 1.08 -12.58
C GLU A 137 26.12 0.78 -11.77
N GLN A 138 26.12 -0.33 -11.04
CA GLN A 138 25.05 -0.58 -10.07
C GLN A 138 25.32 0.18 -8.78
N LEU A 139 24.32 0.94 -8.31
CA LEU A 139 24.43 1.72 -7.08
C LEU A 139 24.06 0.86 -5.86
N GLU A 140 24.84 1.00 -4.78
CA GLU A 140 24.57 0.38 -3.48
C GLU A 140 23.71 1.28 -2.57
N SER A 141 23.61 2.56 -2.90
CA SER A 141 22.80 3.58 -2.22
C SER A 141 21.87 4.30 -3.20
N LEU A 142 20.94 5.09 -2.66
CA LEU A 142 20.07 5.92 -3.49
C LEU A 142 20.90 6.91 -4.32
N PRO A 143 20.48 7.21 -5.58
CA PRO A 143 21.10 8.25 -6.38
C PRO A 143 21.14 9.60 -5.67
N GLU A 144 22.21 10.37 -5.90
CA GLU A 144 22.44 11.69 -5.30
C GLU A 144 21.33 12.71 -5.63
N LEU A 145 20.62 12.53 -6.75
CA LEU A 145 19.49 13.37 -7.16
C LEU A 145 18.21 13.13 -6.34
N LEU A 146 18.14 12.05 -5.56
CA LEU A 146 17.00 11.73 -4.71
C LEU A 146 17.32 12.03 -3.25
N SER A 147 16.53 12.91 -2.65
CA SER A 147 16.51 13.12 -1.20
C SER A 147 15.12 12.77 -0.69
N MET A 148 15.03 11.68 0.07
CA MET A 148 13.77 11.30 0.72
C MET A 148 13.60 12.13 2.01
N PRO A 149 12.40 12.68 2.27
CA PRO A 149 12.15 13.38 3.52
C PRO A 149 12.30 12.42 4.71
N GLU A 150 12.88 12.89 5.81
CA GLU A 150 13.06 12.11 7.05
C GLU A 150 11.71 11.77 7.70
N THR A 151 10.75 12.70 7.65
CA THR A 151 9.39 12.53 8.16
C THR A 151 8.39 13.19 7.22
N THR A 152 7.20 12.62 7.18
CA THR A 152 6.04 13.25 6.55
C THR A 152 4.85 13.11 7.49
N GLU A 153 4.34 14.23 7.99
CA GLU A 153 3.10 14.26 8.77
C GLU A 153 1.94 14.09 7.80
N GLU A 154 1.40 12.87 7.74
CA GLU A 154 0.25 12.56 6.91
C GLU A 154 -1.03 12.99 7.61
N ASP A 155 -1.86 13.77 6.93
CA ASP A 155 -3.16 14.14 7.47
C ASP A 155 -4.23 13.07 7.22
N PHE A 156 -5.44 13.31 7.74
CA PHE A 156 -6.55 12.38 7.56
C PHE A 156 -6.97 12.23 6.08
N ASP A 157 -6.82 13.27 5.26
CA ASP A 157 -7.18 13.25 3.83
C ASP A 157 -6.22 12.37 3.04
N TYR A 158 -4.93 12.37 3.38
CA TYR A 158 -3.94 11.45 2.84
C TYR A 158 -4.37 9.99 3.00
N TRP A 159 -4.75 9.60 4.23
CA TRP A 159 -5.15 8.25 4.57
C TRP A 159 -6.50 7.87 3.95
N GLN A 160 -7.43 8.82 3.90
CA GLN A 160 -8.72 8.64 3.24
C GLN A 160 -8.57 8.36 1.74
N LYS A 161 -7.74 9.14 1.03
CA LYS A 161 -7.45 8.93 -0.40
C LYS A 161 -6.79 7.58 -0.68
N ARG A 162 -6.17 6.97 0.33
CA ARG A 162 -5.56 5.63 0.26
C ARG A 162 -6.49 4.53 0.72
N GLY A 163 -7.72 4.86 1.07
CA GLY A 163 -8.75 3.89 1.42
C GLY A 163 -8.57 3.26 2.80
N PHE A 164 -7.74 3.85 3.68
CA PHE A 164 -7.57 3.39 5.06
C PHE A 164 -8.65 3.95 5.99
N THR A 165 -9.33 5.04 5.61
CA THR A 165 -10.36 5.68 6.42
C THR A 165 -11.61 6.00 5.61
N GLY A 166 -12.76 5.98 6.28
CA GLY A 166 -14.03 6.41 5.71
C GLY A 166 -14.21 7.93 5.74
N THR A 167 -15.02 8.46 4.83
CA THR A 167 -15.35 9.90 4.77
C THR A 167 -16.21 10.38 5.93
N LYS A 168 -16.94 9.47 6.60
CA LYS A 168 -17.88 9.77 7.68
C LYS A 168 -17.28 9.61 9.08
N ALA A 169 -16.01 9.23 9.20
CA ALA A 169 -15.36 9.06 10.50
C ALA A 169 -15.55 10.32 11.37
N VAL A 170 -16.12 10.14 12.56
CA VAL A 170 -16.38 11.22 13.53
C VAL A 170 -15.07 11.73 14.18
N PRO A 171 -15.00 12.97 14.70
CA PRO A 171 -13.75 13.54 15.20
C PRO A 171 -13.01 12.67 16.23
N PRO A 172 -13.67 12.03 17.22
CA PRO A 172 -12.99 11.12 18.14
C PRO A 172 -12.31 9.93 17.44
N LEU A 173 -12.99 9.31 16.46
CA LEU A 173 -12.43 8.23 15.66
C LEU A 173 -11.22 8.71 14.84
N ARG A 174 -11.29 9.91 14.25
CA ARG A 174 -10.14 10.49 13.53
C ARG A 174 -8.94 10.69 14.44
N LYS A 175 -9.18 11.25 15.64
CA LYS A 175 -8.14 11.50 16.65
C LYS A 175 -7.45 10.20 17.07
N TRP A 176 -8.20 9.12 17.23
CA TRP A 176 -7.65 7.82 17.59
C TRP A 176 -6.92 7.14 16.42
N LEU A 177 -7.50 7.17 15.22
CA LEU A 177 -7.03 6.41 14.08
C LEU A 177 -5.77 7.00 13.43
N LEU A 178 -5.61 8.33 13.44
CA LEU A 178 -4.49 8.97 12.76
C LEU A 178 -3.12 8.51 13.30
N PRO A 179 -2.85 8.56 14.63
CA PRO A 179 -1.59 8.03 15.17
C PRO A 179 -1.42 6.52 14.95
N VAL A 180 -2.51 5.74 14.91
CA VAL A 180 -2.44 4.30 14.58
C VAL A 180 -1.91 4.10 13.17
N LEU A 181 -2.41 4.87 12.19
CA LEU A 181 -1.99 4.78 10.79
C LEU A 181 -0.56 5.30 10.57
N GLU A 182 -0.13 6.32 11.32
CA GLU A 182 1.27 6.78 11.32
C GLU A 182 2.22 5.67 11.77
N HIS A 183 1.90 4.97 12.87
CA HIS A 183 2.68 3.81 13.32
C HIS A 183 2.60 2.63 12.34
N TYR A 184 1.44 2.44 11.70
CA TYR A 184 1.26 1.47 10.64
C TYR A 184 2.26 1.75 9.49
N GLN A 185 2.42 3.02 9.07
CA GLN A 185 3.41 3.39 8.06
C GLN A 185 4.87 3.24 8.53
N ALA A 186 5.16 3.48 9.81
CA ALA A 186 6.53 3.52 10.34
C ALA A 186 7.12 2.13 10.66
N THR A 187 6.30 1.09 10.77
CA THR A 187 6.75 -0.25 11.17
C THR A 187 7.38 -1.05 10.02
N ASP A 188 8.09 -2.15 10.34
CA ASP A 188 8.79 -2.97 9.35
C ASP A 188 7.84 -3.50 8.26
N THR A 189 7.95 -2.89 7.07
CA THR A 189 7.07 -3.20 5.93
C THR A 189 7.21 -4.59 5.35
N ALA A 190 8.21 -5.39 5.75
CA ALA A 190 8.24 -6.80 5.36
C ALA A 190 6.93 -7.51 5.77
N ALA A 191 6.21 -6.96 6.76
CA ALA A 191 4.87 -7.37 7.17
C ALA A 191 3.73 -6.86 6.27
N ILE A 192 3.92 -5.82 5.45
CA ILE A 192 2.86 -5.21 4.64
C ILE A 192 2.68 -5.95 3.33
N LYS A 193 1.48 -6.48 3.09
CA LYS A 193 1.13 -7.10 1.81
C LYS A 193 -0.22 -6.64 1.32
N TYR A 194 -0.32 -6.39 0.02
CA TYR A 194 -1.61 -6.24 -0.62
C TYR A 194 -2.28 -7.62 -0.73
N LEU A 195 -3.33 -7.84 0.04
CA LEU A 195 -4.14 -9.05 -0.02
C LEU A 195 -5.33 -8.79 -0.94
N ARG A 196 -5.59 -9.72 -1.87
CA ARG A 196 -6.74 -9.67 -2.79
C ARG A 196 -7.73 -10.74 -2.39
N PHE A 197 -9.01 -10.36 -2.31
CA PHE A 197 -10.12 -11.25 -2.04
C PHE A 197 -11.11 -11.18 -3.19
N GLU A 198 -11.40 -12.32 -3.81
CA GLU A 198 -12.44 -12.42 -4.86
C GLU A 198 -13.84 -12.51 -4.25
N LYS A 199 -13.93 -13.09 -3.06
CA LYS A 199 -15.15 -13.19 -2.26
C LYS A 199 -14.87 -12.60 -0.89
N SER A 200 -15.81 -11.79 -0.42
CA SER A 200 -15.81 -11.27 0.93
C SER A 200 -16.97 -11.90 1.70
N PRO A 201 -16.82 -12.15 3.01
CA PRO A 201 -17.91 -12.64 3.84
C PRO A 201 -19.02 -11.58 4.05
N SER A 202 -18.78 -10.32 3.71
CA SER A 202 -19.76 -9.23 3.69
C SER A 202 -19.72 -8.47 2.36
N ASP A 203 -20.60 -7.48 2.18
CA ASP A 203 -20.57 -6.59 1.00
C ASP A 203 -19.31 -5.68 0.95
N LEU A 204 -18.42 -5.80 1.94
CA LEU A 204 -17.18 -5.05 2.02
C LEU A 204 -16.12 -5.60 1.07
N ASN A 205 -15.45 -4.73 0.31
CA ASN A 205 -14.25 -5.12 -0.41
C ASN A 205 -13.03 -5.17 0.53
N LEU A 206 -12.64 -6.39 0.93
CA LEU A 206 -11.48 -6.64 1.80
C LEU A 206 -10.13 -6.46 1.10
N SER A 207 -10.08 -6.26 -0.22
CA SER A 207 -8.78 -6.15 -0.90
C SER A 207 -8.07 -4.85 -0.51
N HIS A 208 -6.94 -4.97 0.19
CA HIS A 208 -6.16 -3.82 0.65
C HIS A 208 -4.75 -4.20 1.14
N TYR A 209 -4.01 -3.24 1.69
CA TYR A 209 -2.71 -3.45 2.33
C TYR A 209 -2.91 -3.86 3.80
N TYR A 210 -2.42 -5.04 4.14
CA TYR A 210 -2.49 -5.61 5.48
C TYR A 210 -1.10 -5.71 6.11
N HIS A 211 -0.99 -5.39 7.40
CA HIS A 211 0.15 -5.81 8.22
C HIS A 211 -0.07 -7.24 8.68
N ILE A 212 0.91 -8.09 8.45
CA ILE A 212 0.88 -9.49 8.84
C ILE A 212 1.79 -9.68 10.05
N HIS A 213 1.18 -10.02 11.18
CA HIS A 213 1.86 -10.32 12.44
C HIS A 213 1.81 -11.83 12.69
N SER A 214 2.97 -12.44 12.94
CA SER A 214 3.08 -13.87 13.25
C SER A 214 3.05 -14.10 14.75
N PHE A 215 2.32 -15.12 15.19
CA PHE A 215 2.19 -15.57 16.58
C PHE A 215 2.32 -17.10 16.60
N GLU A 216 3.51 -17.63 16.91
CA GLU A 216 3.79 -19.07 16.86
C GLU A 216 3.34 -19.69 15.51
N ASP A 217 2.33 -20.56 15.51
CA ASP A 217 1.78 -21.24 14.33
C ASP A 217 0.66 -20.46 13.61
N GLU A 218 0.36 -19.25 14.09
CA GLU A 218 -0.70 -18.40 13.59
C GLU A 218 -0.16 -17.11 12.96
N LYS A 219 -0.95 -16.53 12.06
CA LYS A 219 -0.72 -15.18 11.54
C LYS A 219 -2.02 -14.40 11.59
N ILE A 220 -1.90 -13.13 11.95
CA ILE A 220 -3.01 -12.17 11.90
C ILE A 220 -2.66 -11.09 10.91
N ALA A 221 -3.47 -10.99 9.84
CA ALA A 221 -3.40 -9.88 8.92
C ALA A 221 -4.39 -8.80 9.36
N ILE A 222 -3.93 -7.55 9.52
CA ILE A 222 -4.77 -6.44 9.97
C ILE A 222 -4.73 -5.32 8.96
N SER A 223 -5.87 -4.68 8.71
CA SER A 223 -5.96 -3.49 7.89
C SER A 223 -7.08 -2.58 8.38
N PHE A 224 -6.98 -1.30 8.05
CA PHE A 224 -8.06 -0.33 8.20
C PHE A 224 -8.62 -0.01 6.81
N LEU A 225 -9.94 0.07 6.69
CA LEU A 225 -10.63 0.25 5.42
C LEU A 225 -11.67 1.35 5.53
N GLY A 226 -11.60 2.32 4.62
CA GLY A 226 -12.77 3.11 4.23
C GLY A 226 -13.70 2.26 3.37
N THR A 227 -15.01 2.36 3.58
CA THR A 227 -16.03 1.71 2.77
C THR A 227 -16.54 2.65 1.66
N ALA A 228 -17.18 2.10 0.62
CA ALA A 228 -17.80 2.89 -0.45
C ALA A 228 -18.86 3.88 0.06
N TYR A 229 -19.48 3.60 1.21
CA TYR A 229 -20.49 4.45 1.85
C TYR A 229 -19.93 5.41 2.90
N GLY A 230 -18.60 5.46 3.03
CA GLY A 230 -17.88 6.39 3.90
C GLY A 230 -17.67 5.90 5.34
N GLY A 231 -18.05 4.67 5.67
CA GLY A 231 -17.74 4.08 6.99
C GLY A 231 -16.28 3.66 7.10
N THR A 232 -15.81 3.43 8.32
CA THR A 232 -14.47 2.95 8.63
C THR A 232 -14.54 1.58 9.30
N ARG A 233 -13.71 0.63 8.84
CA ARG A 233 -13.62 -0.73 9.37
C ARG A 233 -12.19 -1.04 9.79
N MET A 234 -12.03 -1.77 10.89
CA MET A 234 -10.81 -2.50 11.18
C MET A 234 -11.06 -3.97 10.86
N ILE A 235 -10.26 -4.51 9.95
CA ILE A 235 -10.35 -5.91 9.53
C ILE A 235 -9.18 -6.67 10.10
N ALA A 236 -9.48 -7.82 10.69
CA ALA A 236 -8.48 -8.81 11.09
C ALA A 236 -8.76 -10.14 10.42
N ILE A 237 -7.72 -10.84 9.96
CA ILE A 237 -7.84 -12.15 9.33
C ILE A 237 -6.92 -13.10 10.08
N LEU A 238 -7.50 -14.14 10.67
CA LEU A 238 -6.76 -15.21 11.32
C LEU A 238 -6.37 -16.26 10.28
N ASN A 239 -5.08 -16.52 10.17
CA ASN A 239 -4.53 -17.62 9.40
C ASN A 239 -3.87 -18.62 10.36
N ARG A 240 -4.26 -19.90 10.25
CA ARG A 240 -3.61 -21.03 10.94
C ARG A 240 -3.20 -22.04 9.91
N GLU A 241 -1.93 -22.46 9.93
CA GLU A 241 -1.38 -23.49 9.03
C GLU A 241 -1.61 -23.17 7.54
N GLY A 242 -1.51 -21.90 7.15
CA GLY A 242 -1.68 -21.46 5.77
C GLY A 242 -3.15 -21.29 5.33
N THR A 243 -4.13 -21.60 6.18
CA THR A 243 -5.55 -21.45 5.88
C THR A 243 -6.16 -20.28 6.66
N ASN A 244 -6.92 -19.41 5.98
CA ASN A 244 -7.69 -18.35 6.64
C ASN A 244 -8.85 -19.00 7.40
N ARG A 245 -8.81 -18.98 8.73
CA ARG A 245 -9.79 -19.63 9.61
C ARG A 245 -10.97 -18.71 9.95
N ALA A 246 -10.71 -17.40 10.04
CA ALA A 246 -11.76 -16.43 10.30
C ALA A 246 -11.38 -15.01 9.86
N VAL A 247 -12.41 -14.18 9.72
CA VAL A 247 -12.33 -12.74 9.49
C VAL A 247 -13.12 -12.04 10.58
N ALA A 248 -12.53 -11.06 11.24
CA ALA A 248 -13.24 -10.12 12.11
C ALA A 248 -13.38 -8.78 11.38
N GLU A 249 -14.62 -8.28 11.29
CA GLU A 249 -14.97 -6.96 10.80
C GLU A 249 -15.43 -6.13 12.00
N VAL A 250 -14.58 -5.21 12.47
CA VAL A 250 -14.91 -4.26 13.53
C VAL A 250 -15.38 -2.96 12.89
N ASN A 251 -16.61 -2.56 13.18
CA ASN A 251 -17.19 -1.30 12.72
C ASN A 251 -16.78 -0.17 13.67
N LEU A 252 -15.68 0.50 13.32
CA LEU A 252 -15.12 1.58 14.12
C LEU A 252 -16.06 2.78 14.26
N ASP A 253 -16.99 2.98 13.33
CA ASP A 253 -17.99 4.05 13.48
C ASP A 253 -18.93 3.69 14.66
N LEU A 254 -19.46 2.46 14.71
CA LEU A 254 -20.34 2.00 15.80
C LEU A 254 -19.63 1.96 17.15
N VAL A 255 -18.38 1.50 17.19
CA VAL A 255 -17.55 1.51 18.42
C VAL A 255 -17.49 2.92 19.02
N PHE A 256 -17.24 3.95 18.20
CA PHE A 256 -17.11 5.32 18.67
C PHE A 256 -18.45 6.04 18.87
N GLU A 257 -19.54 5.50 18.33
CA GLU A 257 -20.91 5.95 18.58
C GLU A 257 -21.53 5.25 19.81
N GLY A 258 -20.92 4.16 20.31
CA GLY A 258 -21.43 3.36 21.42
C GLY A 258 -22.60 2.45 21.04
N GLU A 259 -22.65 2.05 19.77
CA GLU A 259 -23.72 1.20 19.20
C GLU A 259 -23.29 -0.27 19.17
N GLU A 260 -24.19 -1.17 19.54
CA GLU A 260 -23.91 -2.60 19.69
C GLU A 260 -24.92 -3.48 18.89
N PRO A 261 -24.49 -4.61 18.30
CA PRO A 261 -23.12 -5.11 18.24
C PRO A 261 -22.26 -4.35 17.20
N ASP A 262 -20.99 -4.14 17.53
CA ASP A 262 -20.06 -3.37 16.69
C ASP A 262 -19.13 -4.25 15.83
N THR A 263 -19.09 -5.56 16.09
CA THR A 263 -18.15 -6.49 15.45
C THR A 263 -18.83 -7.73 14.93
N SER A 264 -18.54 -8.08 13.68
CA SER A 264 -18.97 -9.34 13.05
C SER A 264 -17.76 -10.25 12.81
N ILE A 265 -17.87 -11.51 13.21
CA ILE A 265 -16.84 -12.53 13.02
C ILE A 265 -17.39 -13.63 12.12
N TYR A 266 -16.66 -13.91 11.07
CA TYR A 266 -17.00 -14.88 10.04
C TYR A 266 -16.02 -16.05 10.13
N SER A 267 -16.52 -17.26 10.34
CA SER A 267 -15.73 -18.49 10.37
C SER A 267 -16.49 -19.67 9.74
N ALA A 268 -15.88 -20.85 9.72
CA ALA A 268 -16.55 -22.07 9.28
C ALA A 268 -17.76 -22.46 10.17
N GLU A 269 -17.82 -21.97 11.40
CA GLU A 269 -18.93 -22.20 12.34
C GLU A 269 -20.13 -21.26 12.07
N GLY A 270 -19.98 -20.27 11.19
CA GLY A 270 -21.00 -19.29 10.86
C GLY A 270 -20.58 -17.85 11.19
N VAL A 271 -21.57 -16.98 11.35
CA VAL A 271 -21.38 -15.56 11.68
C VAL A 271 -21.78 -15.32 13.12
N ARG A 272 -20.92 -14.66 13.89
CA ARG A 272 -21.20 -14.21 15.26
C ARG A 272 -21.06 -12.69 15.33
N ASN A 273 -22.03 -12.01 15.96
CA ASN A 273 -21.96 -10.58 16.22
C ASN A 273 -21.70 -10.37 17.72
N VAL A 274 -20.73 -9.52 18.03
CA VAL A 274 -20.22 -9.28 19.40
C VAL A 274 -19.92 -7.80 19.62
N VAL A 275 -19.76 -7.42 20.88
CA VAL A 275 -19.24 -6.11 21.30
C VAL A 275 -17.72 -6.22 21.43
N PHE A 276 -16.94 -5.49 20.63
CA PHE A 276 -15.48 -5.68 20.56
C PHE A 276 -14.80 -5.59 21.91
N ASN A 277 -15.15 -4.56 22.68
CA ASN A 277 -14.50 -4.24 23.95
C ASN A 277 -14.76 -5.30 25.05
N GLU A 278 -15.83 -6.07 24.95
CA GLU A 278 -16.10 -7.19 25.87
C GLU A 278 -15.24 -8.43 25.57
N GLN A 279 -14.67 -8.50 24.37
CA GLN A 279 -13.92 -9.67 23.88
C GLN A 279 -12.40 -9.50 23.95
N VAL A 280 -11.91 -8.31 24.32
CA VAL A 280 -10.49 -8.00 24.41
C VAL A 280 -10.11 -7.64 25.85
N SER A 281 -8.83 -7.82 26.22
CA SER A 281 -8.40 -7.58 27.60
C SER A 281 -8.13 -6.11 27.91
N VAL A 282 -8.04 -5.26 26.88
CA VAL A 282 -7.79 -3.83 27.03
C VAL A 282 -8.67 -3.10 26.01
N ASN A 283 -9.41 -2.09 26.46
CA ASN A 283 -10.17 -1.22 25.57
C ASN A 283 -9.19 -0.50 24.65
N LEU A 284 -9.18 -0.87 23.35
CA LEU A 284 -8.26 -0.37 22.33
C LEU A 284 -8.44 1.12 22.00
N PHE A 285 -9.43 1.79 22.58
CA PHE A 285 -9.87 3.13 22.22
C PHE A 285 -9.63 4.17 23.33
N ASN A 286 -8.77 3.88 24.31
CA ASN A 286 -8.40 4.80 25.40
C ASN A 286 -6.97 5.37 25.21
N GLU A 287 -6.70 6.60 25.70
CA GLU A 287 -5.63 7.47 25.16
C GLU A 287 -4.17 7.12 25.54
N GLU A 288 -3.88 6.43 26.64
CA GLU A 288 -2.50 6.35 27.17
C GLU A 288 -1.66 5.15 26.70
N ILE A 289 -2.28 4.20 26.02
CA ILE A 289 -1.67 2.95 25.55
C ILE A 289 -2.45 2.68 24.27
N GLN A 290 -1.91 2.52 23.03
CA GLN A 290 -2.51 1.68 21.95
C GLN A 290 -2.19 2.02 20.48
N HIS A 291 -1.39 3.03 20.15
CA HIS A 291 -1.09 3.27 18.72
C HIS A 291 -0.14 2.24 18.06
N ASN A 292 0.33 1.24 18.82
CA ASN A 292 1.24 0.21 18.32
C ASN A 292 0.46 -0.94 17.62
N PRO A 293 0.64 -1.17 16.31
CA PRO A 293 -0.04 -2.23 15.56
C PRO A 293 0.15 -3.64 16.15
N VAL A 294 1.29 -3.93 16.78
CA VAL A 294 1.55 -5.23 17.44
C VAL A 294 0.62 -5.43 18.63
N ARG A 295 0.33 -4.37 19.40
CA ARG A 295 -0.60 -4.46 20.53
C ARG A 295 -2.04 -4.64 20.07
N ILE A 296 -2.43 -3.94 19.02
CA ILE A 296 -3.75 -4.12 18.36
C ILE A 296 -3.89 -5.58 17.89
N SER A 297 -2.83 -6.12 17.26
CA SER A 297 -2.77 -7.51 16.82
C SER A 297 -2.94 -8.51 17.96
N ALA A 298 -2.29 -8.27 19.09
CA ALA A 298 -2.41 -9.12 20.26
C ALA A 298 -3.84 -9.14 20.83
N GLN A 299 -4.57 -8.02 20.79
CA GLN A 299 -5.98 -8.00 21.20
C GLN A 299 -6.88 -8.72 20.18
N LEU A 300 -6.62 -8.54 18.89
CA LEU A 300 -7.35 -9.27 17.84
C LEU A 300 -7.10 -10.78 17.91
N LYS A 301 -5.90 -11.21 18.29
CA LYS A 301 -5.64 -12.62 18.60
C LYS A 301 -6.55 -13.13 19.70
N LYS A 302 -6.65 -12.41 20.81
CA LYS A 302 -7.53 -12.76 21.93
C LYS A 302 -9.01 -12.79 21.54
N LEU A 303 -9.46 -11.83 20.71
CA LEU A 303 -10.81 -11.83 20.14
C LEU A 303 -11.10 -13.16 19.43
N PHE A 304 -10.17 -13.63 18.59
CA PHE A 304 -10.33 -14.90 17.90
C PHE A 304 -10.28 -16.09 18.86
N ASP A 305 -9.34 -16.12 19.81
CA ASP A 305 -9.19 -17.21 20.78
C ASP A 305 -10.43 -17.36 21.69
N ASN A 306 -11.12 -16.26 22.00
CA ASN A 306 -12.34 -16.27 22.81
C ASN A 306 -13.57 -16.82 22.06
N ILE A 307 -13.56 -16.75 20.73
CA ILE A 307 -14.78 -16.92 19.92
C ILE A 307 -14.71 -18.17 19.05
N ILE A 308 -13.52 -18.51 18.56
CA ILE A 308 -13.28 -19.66 17.68
C ILE A 308 -12.72 -20.78 18.55
N SER A 309 -13.45 -21.90 18.64
CA SER A 309 -12.88 -23.11 19.23
C SER A 309 -11.65 -23.57 18.45
N THR A 310 -10.60 -23.94 19.16
CA THR A 310 -9.35 -24.47 18.59
C THR A 310 -9.56 -25.70 17.73
#